data_AF-A0AAQ0VIE3-F1
#
_entry.id   AF-A0AAQ0VIE3-F1
#
_cell.length_a   1.000
_cell.length_b   1.000
_cell.length_c   1.000
_cell.angle_alpha   90.00
_cell.angle_beta   90.00
_cell.angle_gamma   90.00
#
_symmetry.space_group_name_H-M   'P 1'
#
loop_
_entity.id
_entity.type
_entity.pdbx_description
1 polymer ?
#
loop_
_entity_poly.entity_id
_entity_poly.type
_entity_poly.pdbx_seq_one_letter_code
_entity_poly.pdbx_strand_id
1 'polypeptide(L)'
;MTNFKKHPDGYMSFLGRDDKGLYSVRIGWQVYASNANGSVLYTVKGEVKTPLNVEEFKAKRPKVYASLMNEISFQRKKALATALQLNNIPSYDRKAYKKKRGFTGSR
;
A
#
# COMPACT_ATOMS: atom_id res chain seq x y z
N MET A 1 -1.29 24.86 -21.92
CA MET A 1 -0.87 23.97 -20.83
C MET A 1 -2.00 23.93 -19.81
N THR A 2 -2.59 22.77 -19.54
CA THR A 2 -3.70 22.66 -18.60
C THR A 2 -3.18 22.85 -17.17
N ASN A 3 -3.61 23.95 -16.53
CA ASN A 3 -3.30 24.28 -15.14
C ASN A 3 -4.06 23.36 -14.17
N PHE A 4 -3.78 22.06 -14.21
CA PHE A 4 -4.32 21.14 -13.21
C PHE A 4 -3.67 21.45 -11.87
N LYS A 5 -4.50 21.85 -10.89
CA LYS A 5 -4.05 22.10 -9.51
C LYS A 5 -3.42 20.82 -8.96
N LYS A 6 -2.09 20.83 -8.86
CA LYS A 6 -1.31 19.76 -8.22
C LYS A 6 -1.62 19.79 -6.72
N HIS A 7 -1.74 18.63 -6.11
CA HIS A 7 -1.86 18.55 -4.65
C HIS A 7 -0.52 19.00 -4.02
N PRO A 8 -0.52 19.71 -2.88
CA PRO A 8 0.70 20.17 -2.22
C PRO A 8 1.70 19.04 -1.96
N ASP A 9 1.25 17.91 -1.43
CA ASP A 9 2.12 16.74 -1.16
C ASP A 9 2.43 15.88 -2.40
N GLY A 10 2.33 16.42 -3.62
CA GLY A 10 2.64 15.70 -4.86
C GLY A 10 1.57 14.71 -5.33
N TYR A 11 1.93 13.87 -6.30
CA TYR A 11 0.99 12.93 -6.96
C TYR A 11 0.49 11.83 -6.04
N MET A 12 1.32 11.33 -5.11
CA MET A 12 0.98 10.20 -4.26
C MET A 12 1.57 10.37 -2.86
N SER A 13 0.86 9.91 -1.83
CA SER A 13 1.35 9.89 -0.46
C SER A 13 0.78 8.70 0.32
N PHE A 14 1.63 7.99 1.05
CA PHE A 14 1.21 6.95 1.99
C PHE A 14 0.67 7.59 3.27
N LEU A 15 -0.57 7.28 3.63
CA LEU A 15 -1.25 7.88 4.78
C LEU A 15 -1.17 6.99 6.03
N GLY A 16 -0.96 5.69 5.86
CA GLY A 16 -0.83 4.76 6.98
C GLY A 16 -1.38 3.38 6.71
N ARG A 17 -1.17 2.50 7.68
CA ARG A 17 -1.72 1.14 7.69
C ARG A 17 -2.64 1.01 8.90
N ASP A 18 -3.85 0.50 8.71
CA ASP A 18 -4.77 0.25 9.81
C ASP A 18 -4.54 -1.11 10.48
N ASP A 19 -5.20 -1.33 11.63
CA ASP A 19 -5.10 -2.57 12.41
C ASP A 19 -5.61 -3.80 11.64
N LYS A 20 -6.48 -3.58 10.64
CA LYS A 20 -7.00 -4.63 9.74
C LYS A 20 -6.04 -4.97 8.60
N GLY A 21 -4.90 -4.27 8.51
CA GLY A 21 -3.87 -4.52 7.50
C GLY A 21 -4.14 -3.86 6.14
N LEU A 22 -5.05 -2.89 6.06
CA LEU A 22 -5.27 -2.07 4.88
C LEU A 22 -4.29 -0.90 4.87
N TYR A 23 -3.68 -0.68 3.71
CA TYR A 23 -2.77 0.41 3.43
C TYR A 23 -3.55 1.52 2.74
N SER A 24 -3.56 2.70 3.35
CA SER A 24 -4.20 3.89 2.81
C SER A 24 -3.18 4.73 2.05
N VAL A 25 -3.46 5.00 0.78
CA VAL A 25 -2.59 5.77 -0.11
C VAL A 25 -3.45 6.82 -0.82
N ARG A 26 -3.03 8.09 -0.71
CA ARG A 26 -3.58 9.18 -1.52
C ARG A 26 -2.95 9.11 -2.91
N ILE A 27 -3.77 9.07 -3.95
CA ILE A 27 -3.36 9.16 -5.35
C ILE A 27 -4.14 10.30 -6.00
N GLY A 28 -3.44 11.37 -6.36
CA GLY A 28 -4.05 12.64 -6.74
C GLY A 28 -4.87 13.22 -5.58
N TRP A 29 -6.15 13.47 -5.82
CA TRP A 29 -7.09 14.01 -4.82
C TRP A 29 -7.92 12.93 -4.11
N GLN A 30 -7.74 11.66 -4.46
CA GLN A 30 -8.52 10.55 -3.92
C GLN A 30 -7.65 9.67 -3.04
N VAL A 31 -8.24 9.11 -1.99
CA VAL A 31 -7.58 8.16 -1.11
C VAL A 31 -8.15 6.78 -1.38
N TYR A 32 -7.25 5.81 -1.52
CA TYR A 32 -7.59 4.41 -1.70
C TYR A 32 -7.01 3.60 -0.55
N ALA A 33 -7.75 2.59 -0.11
CA ALA A 33 -7.26 1.62 0.86
C ALA A 33 -7.35 0.21 0.28
N SER A 34 -6.27 -0.57 0.42
CA SER A 34 -6.20 -1.92 -0.09
C SER A 34 -5.32 -2.80 0.80
N ASN A 35 -5.57 -4.11 0.80
CA ASN A 35 -4.67 -5.04 1.47
C ASN A 35 -3.40 -5.28 0.65
N ALA A 36 -2.42 -5.95 1.26
CA ALA A 36 -1.12 -6.22 0.65
C ALA A 36 -1.18 -6.98 -0.70
N ASN A 37 -2.25 -7.74 -0.94
CA ASN A 37 -2.41 -8.58 -2.13
C ASN A 37 -3.33 -7.95 -3.19
N GLY A 38 -3.99 -6.83 -2.88
CA GLY A 38 -4.94 -6.17 -3.78
C GLY A 38 -6.26 -6.91 -3.96
N SER A 39 -6.62 -7.82 -3.04
CA SER A 39 -7.87 -8.59 -3.12
C SER A 39 -9.09 -7.81 -2.61
N VAL A 40 -8.86 -6.75 -1.84
CA VAL A 40 -9.90 -5.82 -1.39
C VAL A 40 -9.47 -4.40 -1.72
N LEU A 41 -10.42 -3.58 -2.15
CA LEU A 41 -10.17 -2.19 -2.50
C LEU A 41 -11.30 -1.32 -1.98
N TYR A 42 -10.92 -0.16 -1.44
CA TYR A 42 -11.84 0.84 -0.94
C TYR A 42 -11.45 2.21 -1.46
N THR A 43 -12.45 3.07 -1.69
CA THR A 43 -12.22 4.51 -1.65
C THR A 43 -12.44 5.01 -0.23
N VAL A 44 -11.64 5.98 0.19
CA VAL A 44 -11.71 6.57 1.53
C VAL A 44 -12.07 8.05 1.39
N LYS A 45 -13.13 8.47 2.09
CA LYS A 45 -13.52 9.87 2.22
C LYS A 45 -13.76 10.16 3.71
N GLY A 46 -12.83 10.87 4.34
CA GLY A 46 -12.82 11.02 5.79
C GLY A 46 -12.67 9.66 6.46
N GLU A 47 -13.61 9.30 7.34
CA GLU A 47 -13.62 8.02 8.06
C GLU A 47 -14.37 6.91 7.32
N VAL A 48 -15.10 7.24 6.25
CA VAL A 48 -15.94 6.29 5.52
C VAL A 48 -15.13 5.56 4.46
N LYS A 49 -15.18 4.22 4.50
CA LYS A 49 -14.58 3.33 3.49
C LYS A 49 -15.68 2.71 2.63
N THR A 50 -15.72 3.09 1.36
CA THR A 50 -16.67 2.51 0.39
C THR A 50 -15.97 1.39 -0.40
N PRO A 51 -16.48 0.16 -0.36
CA PRO A 51 -15.88 -0.95 -1.10
C PRO A 51 -16.00 -0.74 -2.61
N LEU A 52 -14.97 -1.16 -3.34
CA LEU A 52 -14.93 -1.14 -4.80
C LEU A 52 -14.72 -2.57 -5.34
N ASN A 53 -15.35 -2.86 -6.48
CA ASN A 53 -15.00 -4.06 -7.25
C ASN A 53 -13.59 -3.92 -7.83
N VAL A 54 -12.71 -4.83 -7.44
CA VAL A 54 -11.28 -4.80 -7.80
C VAL A 54 -11.07 -5.00 -9.31
N GLU A 55 -11.81 -5.92 -9.93
CA GLU A 55 -11.63 -6.24 -11.35
C GLU A 55 -12.08 -5.10 -12.24
N GLU A 56 -13.26 -4.54 -11.95
CA GLU A 56 -13.73 -3.34 -12.63
C GLU A 56 -12.78 -2.16 -12.45
N PHE A 57 -12.23 -1.98 -11.25
CA PHE A 57 -11.30 -0.90 -10.98
C PHE A 57 -9.99 -1.08 -11.75
N LYS A 58 -9.46 -2.30 -11.84
CA LYS A 58 -8.28 -2.61 -12.67
C LYS A 58 -8.53 -2.28 -14.13
N ALA A 59 -9.71 -2.62 -14.65
CA ALA A 59 -10.08 -2.34 -16.03
C ALA A 59 -10.22 -0.82 -16.29
N LYS A 60 -10.92 -0.10 -15.40
CA LYS A 60 -11.21 1.34 -15.56
C LYS A 60 -10.00 2.22 -15.26
N ARG A 61 -9.17 1.85 -14.29
CA ARG A 61 -8.06 2.68 -13.74
C ARG A 61 -6.77 1.87 -13.51
N PRO A 62 -6.21 1.21 -14.53
CA PRO A 62 -5.06 0.32 -14.38
C PRO A 62 -3.83 1.03 -13.81
N LYS A 63 -3.57 2.28 -14.23
CA LYS A 63 -2.44 3.08 -13.74
C LYS A 63 -2.55 3.42 -12.25
N VAL A 64 -3.75 3.79 -11.79
CA VAL A 64 -4.00 4.10 -10.36
C VAL A 64 -3.82 2.85 -9.52
N TYR A 65 -4.35 1.71 -9.98
CA TYR A 65 -4.18 0.42 -9.30
C TYR A 65 -2.70 0.03 -9.21
N ALA A 66 -1.94 0.15 -10.31
CA ALA A 66 -0.52 -0.15 -10.32
C ALA A 66 0.27 0.75 -9.35
N SER A 67 0.01 2.05 -9.33
CA SER A 67 0.63 2.99 -8.37
C SER A 67 0.30 2.61 -6.93
N LEU A 68 -0.97 2.29 -6.63
CA LEU A 68 -1.40 1.84 -5.31
C LEU A 68 -0.62 0.60 -4.86
N MET A 69 -0.59 -0.44 -5.69
CA MET A 69 0.06 -1.70 -5.33
C MET A 69 1.59 -1.56 -5.21
N ASN A 70 2.21 -0.70 -6.04
CA ASN A 70 3.63 -0.40 -5.96
C ASN A 70 3.98 0.29 -4.65
N GLU A 71 3.19 1.28 -4.24
CA GLU A 71 3.40 1.98 -2.97
C GLU A 71 3.22 1.04 -1.78
N ILE A 72 2.19 0.20 -1.80
CA ILE A 72 1.96 -0.83 -0.76
C ILE A 72 3.16 -1.78 -0.67
N SER A 73 3.67 -2.25 -1.81
CA SER A 73 4.86 -3.11 -1.87
C SER A 73 6.09 -2.41 -1.30
N PHE A 74 6.31 -1.14 -1.65
CA PHE A 74 7.40 -0.32 -1.12
C PHE A 74 7.32 -0.18 0.40
N GLN A 75 6.16 0.18 0.95
CA GLN A 75 5.97 0.32 2.39
C GLN A 75 6.15 -1.01 3.14
N ARG A 76 5.73 -2.14 2.56
CA ARG A 76 6.00 -3.47 3.11
C ARG A 76 7.49 -3.79 3.17
N LYS A 77 8.23 -3.48 2.11
CA LYS A 77 9.70 -3.67 2.06
C LYS A 77 10.40 -2.79 3.10
N LYS A 78 9.97 -1.53 3.22
CA LYS A 78 10.48 -0.60 4.24
C LYS A 78 10.24 -1.12 5.65
N ALA A 79 9.01 -1.54 5.97
CA ALA A 79 8.68 -2.09 7.28
C ALA A 79 9.48 -3.35 7.61
N LEU A 80 9.68 -4.24 6.63
CA LEU A 80 10.53 -5.42 6.80
C LEU A 80 11.99 -5.04 7.07
N ALA A 81 12.56 -4.10 6.32
CA ALA A 81 13.94 -3.67 6.50
C ALA A 81 14.16 -3.09 7.91
N THR A 82 13.27 -2.20 8.35
CA THR A 82 13.29 -1.65 9.71
C THR A 82 13.19 -2.76 10.76
N ALA A 83 12.29 -3.73 10.57
CA ALA A 83 12.12 -4.82 11.51
C ALA A 83 13.35 -5.75 11.57
N LEU A 84 14.00 -6.02 10.44
CA LEU A 84 15.24 -6.80 10.40
C LEU A 84 16.41 -6.09 11.07
N GLN A 85 16.51 -4.77 10.88
CA GLN A 85 17.53 -3.94 11.52
C GLN A 85 17.33 -3.86 13.04
N LEU A 86 16.12 -3.60 13.51
CA LEU A 86 15.83 -3.46 14.94
C LEU A 86 16.06 -4.76 15.73
N ASN A 87 15.82 -5.91 15.11
CA ASN A 87 15.93 -7.21 15.80
C ASN A 87 17.31 -7.88 15.59
N ASN A 88 18.24 -7.25 14.85
CA ASN A 88 19.55 -7.81 14.50
C ASN A 88 19.49 -9.27 14.02
N ILE A 89 18.45 -9.63 13.26
CA ILE A 89 18.17 -11.02 12.93
C ILE A 89 19.23 -11.54 11.95
N PRO A 90 19.98 -12.60 12.33
CA PRO A 90 20.96 -13.23 11.46
C PRO A 90 20.32 -13.70 10.14
N SER A 91 21.08 -13.68 9.05
CA SER A 91 20.58 -13.98 7.71
C SER A 91 19.86 -15.34 7.61
N TYR A 92 20.34 -16.35 8.35
CA TYR A 92 19.76 -17.70 8.39
C TYR A 92 18.34 -17.73 8.97
N ASP A 93 18.03 -16.88 9.96
CA ASP A 93 16.72 -16.82 10.62
C ASP A 93 15.71 -15.91 9.88
N ARG A 94 16.17 -15.09 8.95
CA ARG A 94 15.30 -14.13 8.24
C ARG A 94 14.16 -14.82 7.49
N LYS A 95 14.36 -16.04 6.99
CA LYS A 95 13.31 -16.81 6.29
C LYS A 95 12.17 -17.19 7.25
N ALA A 96 12.50 -17.71 8.43
CA ALA A 96 11.53 -18.05 9.46
C ALA A 96 10.81 -16.79 9.98
N TYR A 97 11.56 -15.72 10.20
CA TYR A 97 11.01 -14.43 10.61
C TYR A 97 10.01 -13.85 9.59
N LYS A 98 10.39 -13.79 8.31
CA LYS A 98 9.52 -13.31 7.21
C LYS A 98 8.21 -14.11 7.17
N LYS A 99 8.28 -15.45 7.32
CA LYS A 99 7.10 -16.33 7.34
C LYS A 99 6.19 -16.02 8.53
N LYS A 100 6.76 -15.94 9.74
CA LYS A 100 6.00 -15.66 10.98
C LYS A 100 5.31 -14.29 10.97
N ARG A 101 5.90 -13.30 10.31
CA ARG A 101 5.40 -11.91 10.26
C ARG A 101 4.59 -11.59 8.99
N GLY A 102 4.30 -12.56 8.12
CA GLY A 102 3.51 -12.35 6.92
C GLY A 102 4.21 -11.52 5.82
N PHE A 103 5.54 -11.49 5.82
CA PHE A 103 6.37 -10.94 4.73
C PHE A 103 6.65 -11.98 3.63
N THR A 104 5.74 -12.93 3.43
CA THR A 104 5.88 -13.94 2.36
C THR A 104 5.87 -13.25 0.99
N GLY A 105 6.86 -13.55 0.14
CA GLY A 105 6.98 -12.99 -1.21
C GLY A 105 7.90 -11.77 -1.36
N SER A 106 8.38 -11.16 -0.27
CA SER A 106 9.46 -10.17 -0.34
C SER A 106 10.80 -10.89 -0.52
N ARG A 107 11.33 -10.90 -1.75
CA ARG A 107 12.71 -11.32 -2.03
C ARG A 107 13.67 -10.37 -1.33
#